data_AF-A0A0S4L5R9-F1
#
_entry.id   AF-A0A0S4L5R9-F1
#
_cell.length_a   1.000
_cell.length_b   1.000
_cell.length_c   1.000
_cell.angle_alpha   90.00
_cell.angle_beta   90.00
_cell.angle_gamma   90.00
#
_symmetry.space_group_name_H-M   'P 1'
#
loop_
_entity.id
_entity.type
_entity.pdbx_description
1 polymer ?
#
loop_
_entity_poly.entity_id
_entity_poly.type
_entity_poly.pdbx_seq_one_letter_code
_entity_poly.pdbx_strand_id
1 'polypeptide(L)'
;MTNPYHLFRICFFLLVTAGCASSDPTLTNPASGTGNGTATLSWDGNEQANVAGHKIYQATAPGKYGAPIATVPMTVTSYTVTGLEAGTTYFFTVTAYNAGGAESSFSNEVSKTIP
;
A
#
# COMPACT_ATOMS: atom_id res chain seq x y z
N MET A 1 -19.33 -22.08 14.79
CA MET A 1 -19.05 -20.70 15.21
C MET A 1 -18.40 -19.98 14.04
N THR A 2 -19.21 -19.49 13.11
CA THR A 2 -18.78 -18.90 11.85
C THR A 2 -18.47 -17.43 12.08
N ASN A 3 -17.20 -17.08 11.92
CA ASN A 3 -16.68 -15.72 12.03
C ASN A 3 -17.45 -14.81 11.05
N PRO A 4 -18.27 -13.83 11.51
CA PRO A 4 -19.21 -13.10 10.65
C PRO A 4 -18.54 -12.12 9.67
N TYR A 5 -17.20 -12.10 9.61
CA TYR A 5 -16.42 -11.21 8.76
C TYR A 5 -16.13 -11.82 7.36
N HIS A 6 -16.69 -13.00 7.04
CA HIS A 6 -16.46 -13.73 5.78
C HIS A 6 -17.08 -13.11 4.51
N LEU A 7 -17.76 -11.96 4.59
CA LEU A 7 -18.33 -11.25 3.44
C LEU A 7 -17.67 -9.89 3.12
N PHE A 8 -16.48 -9.61 3.64
CA PHE A 8 -15.60 -8.58 3.06
C PHE A 8 -14.86 -9.14 1.82
N ARG A 9 -15.57 -9.80 0.89
CA ARG A 9 -15.04 -10.05 -0.46
C ARG A 9 -15.15 -8.75 -1.24
N ILE A 10 -14.30 -7.79 -0.88
CA ILE A 10 -14.06 -6.65 -1.74
C ILE A 10 -13.00 -7.07 -2.73
N CYS A 11 -13.33 -6.96 -4.01
CA CYS A 11 -12.35 -6.98 -5.08
C CYS A 11 -11.53 -5.70 -4.95
N PHE A 12 -10.62 -5.67 -3.98
CA PHE A 12 -9.60 -4.64 -3.91
C PHE A 12 -8.71 -4.85 -5.13
N PHE A 13 -8.83 -4.00 -6.15
CA PHE A 13 -7.83 -3.98 -7.22
C PHE A 13 -6.79 -2.94 -6.86
N LEU A 14 -5.76 -3.37 -6.14
CA LEU A 14 -4.66 -2.50 -5.78
C LEU A 14 -3.79 -2.26 -7.03
N LEU A 15 -3.86 -1.06 -7.61
CA LEU A 15 -2.97 -0.66 -8.70
C LEU A 15 -1.78 0.09 -8.11
N VAL A 16 -0.54 -0.32 -8.47
CA VAL A 16 0.67 0.41 -8.09
C VAL A 16 1.35 1.04 -9.30
N THR A 17 1.14 2.34 -9.48
CA THR A 17 1.85 3.12 -10.50
C THR A 17 3.18 3.62 -9.96
N ALA A 18 4.22 3.60 -10.80
CA ALA A 18 5.50 4.23 -10.46
C ALA A 18 5.41 5.71 -10.87
N GLY A 19 5.73 6.62 -9.97
CA GLY A 19 6.18 7.96 -10.39
C GLY A 19 7.58 7.82 -10.96
N CYS A 20 7.78 8.27 -12.19
CA CYS A 20 9.07 8.23 -12.87
C CYS A 20 10.10 9.08 -12.10
N ALA A 21 11.31 8.56 -11.93
CA ALA A 21 12.44 9.35 -11.45
C ALA A 21 12.86 10.35 -12.55
N SER A 22 13.10 11.59 -12.12
CA SER A 22 13.53 12.70 -12.97
C SER A 22 14.79 12.32 -13.76
N SER A 23 14.73 12.51 -15.08
CA SER A 23 15.83 12.34 -16.00
C SER A 23 16.81 13.52 -15.83
N ASP A 24 17.91 13.33 -15.11
CA ASP A 24 19.08 14.18 -15.26
C ASP A 24 20.31 13.32 -15.57
N PRO A 25 20.87 13.37 -16.79
CA PRO A 25 22.01 12.57 -17.18
C PRO A 25 23.29 13.37 -16.91
N THR A 26 23.76 13.41 -15.66
CA THR A 26 25.17 13.78 -15.42
C THR A 26 25.86 12.85 -14.42
N LEU A 27 27.00 12.39 -14.90
CA LEU A 27 27.93 11.42 -14.32
C LEU A 27 28.39 11.85 -12.92
N THR A 28 28.34 10.95 -11.93
CA THR A 28 29.50 10.44 -11.17
C THR A 28 29.03 9.72 -9.90
N ASN A 29 29.44 8.45 -9.78
CA ASN A 29 29.45 7.65 -8.54
C ASN A 29 28.07 7.23 -7.97
N PRO A 30 27.61 5.96 -8.08
CA PRO A 30 26.43 5.52 -7.35
C PRO A 30 26.82 5.24 -5.88
N ALA A 31 27.18 6.30 -5.15
CA ALA A 31 27.18 6.24 -3.70
C ALA A 31 25.73 6.40 -3.24
N SER A 32 25.17 5.27 -2.78
CA SER A 32 24.11 5.20 -1.78
C SER A 32 22.77 5.86 -2.14
N GLY A 33 21.79 5.00 -2.43
CA GLY A 33 20.43 5.38 -2.80
C GLY A 33 19.79 6.42 -1.90
N THR A 34 19.57 7.60 -2.45
CA THR A 34 18.52 8.49 -1.97
C THR A 34 17.25 8.01 -2.65
N GLY A 35 16.43 7.22 -1.95
CA GLY A 35 15.19 6.65 -2.47
C GLY A 35 14.22 7.73 -2.95
N ASN A 36 14.27 8.09 -4.23
CA ASN A 36 13.30 8.96 -4.88
C ASN A 36 12.16 8.15 -5.53
N GLY A 37 12.09 6.85 -5.23
CA GLY A 37 11.01 5.99 -5.70
C GLY A 37 9.68 6.40 -5.08
N THR A 38 8.65 6.41 -5.91
CA THR A 38 7.28 6.58 -5.44
C THR A 38 6.41 5.43 -5.92
N ALA A 39 5.51 4.99 -5.06
CA ALA A 39 4.51 3.99 -5.36
C ALA A 39 3.15 4.58 -5.01
N THR A 40 2.32 4.81 -6.02
CA THR A 40 0.94 5.22 -5.77
C THR A 40 0.07 3.99 -5.76
N LEU A 41 -0.47 3.70 -4.58
CA LEU A 41 -1.46 2.68 -4.34
C LEU A 41 -2.84 3.30 -4.56
N SER A 42 -3.65 2.69 -5.41
CA SER A 42 -5.07 3.00 -5.51
C SER A 42 -5.87 1.75 -5.32
N TRP A 43 -6.96 1.83 -4.57
CA TRP A 43 -7.88 0.73 -4.31
C TRP A 43 -9.33 1.18 -4.50
N ASP A 44 -10.23 0.25 -4.78
CA ASP A 44 -11.66 0.56 -4.81
C ASP A 44 -12.18 0.86 -3.40
N GLY A 45 -12.95 1.93 -3.28
CA GLY A 45 -13.57 2.31 -2.03
C GLY A 45 -14.59 1.28 -1.58
N ASN A 46 -14.60 0.98 -0.28
CA ASN A 46 -15.63 0.15 0.30
C ASN A 46 -16.91 0.96 0.51
N GLU A 47 -17.99 0.61 -0.18
CA GLU A 47 -19.33 1.17 0.08
C GLU A 47 -19.99 0.56 1.34
N GLN A 48 -19.27 -0.26 2.11
CA GLN A 48 -19.80 -0.84 3.33
C GLN A 48 -19.90 0.22 4.43
N ALA A 49 -21.12 0.48 4.89
CA ALA A 49 -21.47 1.55 5.85
C ALA A 49 -20.73 1.48 7.19
N ASN A 50 -20.05 0.38 7.47
CA ASN A 50 -19.33 0.11 8.71
C ASN A 50 -17.80 0.24 8.58
N VAL A 51 -17.25 0.72 7.47
CA VAL A 51 -15.80 1.01 7.34
C VAL A 51 -15.52 2.44 7.83
N ALA A 52 -14.61 2.57 8.80
CA ALA A 52 -14.12 3.87 9.27
C ALA A 52 -12.93 4.36 8.43
N GLY A 53 -12.10 3.43 7.95
CA GLY A 53 -10.97 3.77 7.09
C GLY A 53 -10.16 2.58 6.64
N HIS A 54 -9.00 2.90 6.08
CA HIS A 54 -8.06 1.96 5.49
C HIS A 54 -6.67 2.11 6.13
N LYS A 55 -6.00 0.99 6.39
CA LYS A 55 -4.62 0.93 6.84
C LYS A 55 -3.77 0.39 5.72
N ILE A 56 -2.75 1.15 5.34
CA ILE A 56 -1.83 0.80 4.28
C ILE A 56 -0.61 0.18 4.93
N TYR A 57 -0.25 -1.00 4.45
CA TYR A 57 0.90 -1.75 4.91
C TYR A 57 1.93 -1.84 3.80
N GLN A 58 3.18 -1.84 4.22
CA GLN A 58 4.34 -2.01 3.37
C GLN A 58 5.25 -3.06 3.99
N ALA A 59 5.84 -3.89 3.14
CA ALA A 59 6.89 -4.82 3.49
C ALA A 59 7.93 -4.89 2.38
N THR A 60 9.14 -5.33 2.71
CA THR A 60 10.17 -5.72 1.73
C THR A 60 10.20 -7.23 1.51
N ALA A 61 9.36 -7.97 2.23
CA ALA A 61 9.18 -9.41 2.10
C ALA A 61 7.69 -9.75 2.00
N PRO A 62 7.32 -10.72 1.13
CA PRO A 62 5.93 -11.10 0.95
C PRO A 62 5.35 -11.74 2.21
N GLY A 63 4.07 -11.46 2.49
CA GLY A 63 3.31 -12.08 3.58
C GLY A 63 3.77 -11.73 5.01
N LYS A 64 4.73 -10.82 5.18
CA LYS A 64 5.14 -10.29 6.49
C LYS A 64 5.01 -8.77 6.50
N TYR A 65 3.81 -8.31 6.85
CA TYR A 65 3.56 -6.88 7.05
C TYR A 65 3.78 -6.51 8.51
N GLY A 66 4.52 -5.41 8.72
CA GLY A 66 4.73 -4.84 10.06
C GLY A 66 3.59 -3.91 10.46
N ALA A 67 3.95 -2.78 11.08
CA ALA A 67 3.00 -1.72 11.34
C ALA A 67 2.51 -1.08 10.02
N PRO A 68 1.27 -0.55 9.98
CA PRO A 68 0.80 0.21 8.84
C PRO A 68 1.66 1.47 8.67
N ILE A 69 2.06 1.75 7.43
CA ILE A 69 2.80 2.97 7.09
C ILE A 69 1.89 4.20 7.04
N ALA A 70 0.59 3.98 6.86
CA ALA A 70 -0.41 5.04 6.86
C ALA A 70 -1.78 4.50 7.25
N THR A 71 -2.59 5.37 7.87
CA THR A 71 -4.00 5.13 8.14
C THR A 71 -4.78 6.30 7.56
N VAL A 72 -5.73 5.99 6.69
CA VAL A 72 -6.52 6.98 5.96
C VAL A 72 -8.01 6.74 6.20
N PRO A 73 -8.86 7.78 6.17
CA PRO A 73 -10.30 7.60 6.35
C PRO A 73 -10.93 6.86 5.14
N MET A 74 -12.16 6.37 5.29
CA MET A 74 -12.81 5.56 4.24
C MET A 74 -12.97 6.31 2.91
N THR A 75 -13.01 7.64 2.97
CA THR A 75 -13.13 8.52 1.80
C THR A 75 -11.86 8.56 0.96
N VAL A 76 -10.74 8.11 1.50
CA VAL A 76 -9.45 8.03 0.81
C VAL A 76 -9.26 6.62 0.28
N THR A 77 -9.12 6.55 -1.03
CA THR A 77 -8.97 5.33 -1.82
C THR A 77 -7.65 5.27 -2.57
N SER A 78 -6.77 6.24 -2.34
CA SER A 78 -5.44 6.29 -2.92
C SER A 78 -4.42 6.83 -1.92
N TYR A 79 -3.19 6.30 -2.00
CA TYR A 79 -2.08 6.72 -1.16
C TYR A 79 -0.76 6.60 -1.92
N THR A 80 0.02 7.68 -1.91
CA THR A 80 1.36 7.69 -2.52
C THR A 80 2.41 7.48 -1.44
N VAL A 81 3.10 6.37 -1.52
CA VAL A 81 4.29 6.07 -0.72
C VAL A 81 5.48 6.73 -1.39
N THR A 82 6.23 7.53 -0.64
CA THR A 82 7.43 8.23 -1.07
C THR A 82 8.64 7.74 -0.26
N GLY A 83 9.85 8.08 -0.69
CA GLY A 83 11.07 7.67 0.02
C GLY A 83 11.45 6.20 -0.22
N LEU A 84 11.00 5.59 -1.32
CA LEU A 84 11.30 4.19 -1.60
C LEU A 84 12.68 4.05 -2.23
N GLU A 85 13.46 3.10 -1.72
CA GLU A 85 14.79 2.78 -2.26
C GLU A 85 14.70 2.17 -3.66
N ALA A 86 15.49 2.73 -4.58
CA ALA A 86 15.68 2.20 -5.93
C ALA A 86 16.31 0.80 -5.90
N GLY A 87 15.91 -0.07 -6.83
CA GLY A 87 16.32 -1.47 -6.89
C GLY A 87 15.66 -2.39 -5.85
N THR A 88 14.79 -1.86 -4.98
CA THR A 88 14.09 -2.67 -3.96
C THR A 88 12.67 -3.00 -4.38
N THR A 89 12.27 -4.27 -4.16
CA THR A 89 10.89 -4.72 -4.32
C THR A 89 10.14 -4.53 -3.00
N TYR A 90 9.09 -3.72 -3.06
CA TYR A 90 8.17 -3.50 -1.95
C TYR A 90 6.85 -4.23 -2.20
N PHE A 91 6.30 -4.82 -1.15
CA PHE A 91 5.01 -5.48 -1.11
C PHE A 91 4.05 -4.60 -0.34
N PHE A 92 2.88 -4.35 -0.93
CA PHE A 92 1.85 -3.51 -0.37
C PHE A 92 0.56 -4.30 -0.19
N THR A 93 -0.11 -4.03 0.92
CA THR A 93 -1.46 -4.53 1.19
C THR A 93 -2.25 -3.48 1.96
N VAL A 94 -3.56 -3.56 1.92
CA VAL A 94 -4.46 -2.65 2.61
C VAL A 94 -5.44 -3.46 3.45
N THR A 95 -5.70 -3.02 4.68
CA THR A 95 -6.83 -3.52 5.49
C THR A 95 -7.85 -2.41 5.66
N ALA A 96 -9.12 -2.78 5.79
CA ALA A 96 -10.17 -1.86 6.22
C ALA A 96 -10.37 -2.02 7.73
N TYR A 97 -10.63 -0.91 8.44
CA TYR A 97 -10.99 -0.96 9.85
C TYR A 97 -12.33 -0.26 10.09
N ASN A 98 -13.08 -0.73 11.08
CA ASN A 98 -14.37 -0.15 11.47
C ASN A 98 -14.23 0.84 12.65
N ALA A 99 -15.32 1.54 12.98
CA ALA A 99 -15.34 2.49 14.11
C ALA A 99 -15.07 1.82 15.47
N GLY A 100 -15.28 0.51 15.58
CA GLY A 100 -14.94 -0.30 16.75
C GLY A 100 -13.48 -0.77 16.79
N GLY A 101 -12.65 -0.38 15.81
CA GLY A 101 -11.24 -0.76 15.73
C GLY A 101 -10.97 -2.17 15.20
N ALA A 102 -12.00 -2.91 14.78
CA ALA A 102 -11.82 -4.23 14.17
C ALA A 102 -11.34 -4.07 12.72
N GLU A 103 -10.32 -4.85 12.36
CA GLU A 103 -9.72 -4.86 11.02
C GLU A 103 -10.21 -6.04 10.19
N SER A 104 -10.28 -5.84 8.88
CA SER A 104 -10.50 -6.91 7.90
C SER A 104 -9.24 -7.75 7.71
N SER A 105 -9.38 -8.88 7.02
CA SER A 105 -8.22 -9.56 6.42
C SER A 105 -7.47 -8.63 5.46
N PHE A 106 -6.19 -8.89 5.27
CA PHE A 106 -5.35 -8.24 4.26
C PHE A 106 -5.95 -8.37 2.85
N SER A 107 -5.83 -7.30 2.06
CA SER A 107 -6.16 -7.32 0.63
C SER A 107 -5.20 -8.24 -0.13
N ASN A 108 -5.43 -8.38 -1.44
CA ASN A 108 -4.40 -8.92 -2.32
C ASN A 108 -3.09 -8.17 -2.13
N GLU A 109 -2.00 -8.91 -2.01
CA GLU A 109 -0.66 -8.36 -2.01
C GLU A 109 -0.32 -7.89 -3.43
N VAL A 110 0.31 -6.74 -3.53
CA VAL A 110 0.93 -6.28 -4.77
C VAL A 110 2.37 -5.97 -4.54
N SER A 111 3.22 -6.34 -5.49
CA SER A 111 4.64 -6.02 -5.46
C SER A 111 4.97 -4.90 -6.42
N LYS A 112 5.82 -3.98 -6.00
CA LYS A 112 6.38 -2.93 -6.84
C LYS A 112 7.89 -2.88 -6.66
N THR A 113 8.61 -3.07 -7.75
CA THR A 113 10.04 -2.80 -7.82
C THR A 113 10.25 -1.37 -8.25
N ILE A 114 11.05 -0.63 -7.47
CA ILE A 114 11.50 0.70 -7.86
C ILE A 114 12.72 0.54 -8.78
N PRO A 115 12.68 1.11 -10.00
CA PRO A 115 13.81 1.04 -10.93
C PRO A 115 15.04 1.81 -10.42
#